data_AF-A0A2T3AL98-F1
#
_entry.id   AF-A0A2T3AL98-F1
#
_cell.length_a   1.000
_cell.length_b   1.000
_cell.length_c   1.000
_cell.angle_alpha   90.00
_cell.angle_beta   90.00
_cell.angle_gamma   90.00
#
_symmetry.space_group_name_H-M   'P 1'
#
loop_
_entity.id
_entity.type
_entity.pdbx_description
1 polymer ?
#
loop_
_entity_poly.entity_id
_entity_poly.type
_entity_poly.pdbx_seq_one_letter_code
_entity_poly.pdbx_strand_id
1 'polypeptide(L)'
;MTRSPNSAPVATVDHIILLVPHVTLLNLPSWLTSSFTVLPGGRHADGLTENSLVLFRDGVYLELVAFMPSASPPGLQQHQQKERTSHRWGARKEGTIVDWAVTASSEGELNTVRDRVAEKNRAALGGGHGGYHLRYSDPIPGGRTKPDGTQVRWVLSNPVVTMSWLGGGGGDDDDGSGGKVTSGEGEAPFWCLDKTPREVRVPYKSTTDSGEEVARHPSGALGVAKVVITVRGGGAGHGGTDSKAEGTWRGLKEVYDGLYGVEGVEVEDSESGDGTGHGRWKAYQWPFTVPDEEIAGTVGKTAERVVVLRIVAGGDMDEAKEASQDVSVDIQLALFSDSRDGIVGGELGGEDGERIEFELVKV
;
A
#
# COMPACT_ATOMS: atom_id res chain seq x y z
N MET A 1 -13.83 -20.96 1.84
CA MET A 1 -14.28 -21.48 3.16
C MET A 1 -14.58 -20.26 3.98
N THR A 2 -15.83 -20.01 4.34
CA THR A 2 -16.20 -18.87 5.19
C THR A 2 -15.44 -18.93 6.51
N ARG A 3 -14.75 -17.85 6.86
CA ARG A 3 -14.03 -17.67 8.13
C ARG A 3 -14.81 -18.28 9.31
N SER A 4 -14.15 -19.09 10.14
CA SER A 4 -14.80 -19.67 11.33
C SER A 4 -15.32 -18.53 12.22
N PRO A 5 -16.55 -18.58 12.74
CA PRO A 5 -17.14 -17.48 13.52
C PRO A 5 -16.37 -17.14 14.81
N ASN A 6 -15.36 -17.95 15.19
CA ASN A 6 -14.51 -17.76 16.36
C ASN A 6 -13.08 -17.28 16.06
N SER A 7 -12.70 -17.05 14.80
CA SER A 7 -11.36 -16.50 14.52
C SER A 7 -11.36 -14.98 14.69
N ALA A 8 -10.36 -14.44 15.39
CA ALA A 8 -10.17 -13.00 15.55
C ALA A 8 -10.13 -12.29 14.17
N PRO A 9 -10.69 -11.08 14.05
CA PRO A 9 -10.66 -10.34 12.79
C PRO A 9 -9.22 -9.99 12.40
N VAL A 10 -8.96 -9.96 11.10
CA VAL A 10 -7.66 -9.61 10.50
C VAL A 10 -7.88 -8.58 9.39
N ALA A 11 -6.83 -7.87 9.02
CA ALA A 11 -6.87 -6.90 7.93
C ALA A 11 -7.05 -7.60 6.57
N THR A 12 -8.00 -7.12 5.77
CA THR A 12 -8.24 -7.55 4.39
C THR A 12 -7.65 -6.54 3.42
N VAL A 13 -6.91 -6.97 2.40
CA VAL A 13 -6.36 -6.06 1.39
C VAL A 13 -7.51 -5.40 0.61
N ASP A 14 -7.52 -4.07 0.52
CA ASP A 14 -8.56 -3.34 -0.19
C ASP A 14 -8.08 -2.88 -1.57
N HIS A 15 -6.99 -2.13 -1.63
CA HIS A 15 -6.39 -1.65 -2.87
C HIS A 15 -4.92 -1.24 -2.73
N ILE A 16 -4.23 -1.17 -3.87
CA ILE A 16 -2.86 -0.66 -4.00
C ILE A 16 -2.90 0.63 -4.82
N ILE A 17 -2.17 1.67 -4.41
CA ILE A 17 -2.21 3.00 -5.03
C ILE A 17 -0.94 3.27 -5.80
N LEU A 18 -1.12 3.52 -7.10
CA LEU A 18 -0.09 3.93 -8.05
C LEU A 18 -0.24 5.42 -8.30
N LEU A 19 0.73 6.23 -7.86
CA LEU A 19 0.74 7.65 -8.20
C LEU A 19 1.34 7.81 -9.57
N VAL A 20 0.59 8.43 -10.50
CA VAL A 20 1.04 8.67 -11.87
C VAL A 20 0.94 10.16 -12.19
N PRO A 21 1.74 10.66 -13.16
CA PRO A 21 1.54 12.00 -13.70
C PRO A 21 0.11 12.16 -14.24
N HIS A 22 -0.47 13.35 -14.09
CA HIS A 22 -1.83 13.64 -14.59
C HIS A 22 -1.99 13.34 -16.09
N VAL A 23 -0.96 13.66 -16.87
CA VAL A 23 -0.93 13.36 -18.31
C VAL A 23 -0.97 11.86 -18.60
N THR A 24 -0.34 11.03 -17.77
CA THR A 24 -0.41 9.56 -17.88
C THR A 24 -1.81 9.07 -17.56
N LEU A 25 -2.44 9.59 -16.50
CA LEU A 25 -3.80 9.18 -16.13
C LEU A 25 -4.81 9.50 -17.25
N LEU A 26 -4.66 10.64 -17.91
CA LEU A 26 -5.50 11.03 -19.06
C LEU A 26 -5.18 10.22 -20.34
N ASN A 27 -3.96 9.73 -20.48
CA ASN A 27 -3.46 9.03 -21.66
C ASN A 27 -2.79 7.72 -21.26
N LEU A 28 -3.59 6.79 -20.74
CA LEU A 28 -3.08 5.54 -20.21
C LEU A 28 -2.25 4.78 -21.26
N PRO A 29 -1.07 4.26 -20.88
CA PRO A 29 -0.19 3.62 -21.85
C PRO A 29 -0.82 2.35 -22.41
N SER A 30 -0.50 2.04 -23.67
CA SER A 30 -1.10 0.92 -24.39
C SER A 30 -0.81 -0.43 -23.73
N TRP A 31 0.35 -0.60 -23.10
CA TRP A 31 0.69 -1.84 -22.39
C TRP A 31 -0.31 -2.13 -21.26
N LEU A 32 -0.79 -1.07 -20.57
CA LEU A 32 -1.75 -1.19 -19.48
C LEU A 32 -3.14 -1.49 -20.03
N THR A 33 -3.62 -0.69 -20.99
CA THR A 33 -4.98 -0.80 -21.55
C THR A 33 -5.18 -2.02 -22.46
N SER A 34 -4.12 -2.56 -23.05
CA SER A 34 -4.16 -3.83 -23.79
C SER A 34 -4.17 -5.06 -22.88
N SER A 35 -3.81 -4.90 -21.61
CA SER A 35 -3.68 -6.00 -20.65
C SER A 35 -4.76 -5.97 -19.58
N PHE A 36 -5.26 -4.80 -19.22
CA PHE A 36 -6.26 -4.62 -18.19
C PHE A 36 -7.43 -3.78 -18.68
N THR A 37 -8.61 -4.17 -18.25
CA THR A 37 -9.80 -3.32 -18.31
C THR A 37 -9.66 -2.23 -17.26
N VAL A 38 -9.47 -0.99 -17.72
CA VAL A 38 -9.36 0.18 -16.85
C VAL A 38 -10.67 0.94 -16.88
N LEU A 39 -11.24 1.21 -15.70
CA LEU A 39 -12.49 1.93 -15.53
C LEU A 39 -12.21 3.37 -15.13
N PRO A 40 -13.05 4.33 -15.59
CA PRO A 40 -13.02 5.68 -15.04
C PRO A 40 -13.34 5.62 -13.54
N GLY A 41 -12.52 6.29 -12.74
CA GLY A 41 -12.75 6.46 -11.32
C GLY A 41 -13.59 7.72 -11.08
N GLY A 42 -12.97 8.76 -10.56
CA GLY A 42 -13.58 10.09 -10.34
C GLY A 42 -12.68 11.03 -9.55
N ARG A 43 -13.17 12.24 -9.31
CA ARG A 43 -12.48 13.26 -8.51
C ARG A 43 -12.69 13.02 -7.02
N HIS A 44 -11.61 13.04 -6.24
CA HIS A 44 -11.68 12.96 -4.78
C HIS A 44 -12.30 14.21 -4.17
N ALA A 45 -12.96 14.03 -3.02
CA ALA A 45 -13.73 15.10 -2.37
C ALA A 45 -12.88 16.31 -1.94
N ASP A 46 -11.58 16.13 -1.73
CA ASP A 46 -10.63 17.22 -1.45
C ASP A 46 -10.38 18.12 -2.67
N GLY A 47 -10.76 17.66 -3.86
CA GLY A 47 -10.58 18.36 -5.11
C GLY A 47 -9.12 18.47 -5.55
N LEU A 48 -8.19 17.66 -5.02
CA LEU A 48 -6.77 17.69 -5.37
C LEU A 48 -6.36 16.54 -6.30
N THR A 49 -7.02 15.40 -6.20
CA THR A 49 -6.68 14.19 -6.96
C THR A 49 -7.88 13.61 -7.69
N GLU A 50 -7.61 12.85 -8.76
CA GLU A 50 -8.59 12.02 -9.46
C GLU A 50 -7.98 10.67 -9.80
N ASN A 51 -8.82 9.68 -10.09
CA ASN A 51 -8.37 8.31 -10.28
C ASN A 51 -9.00 7.56 -11.46
N SER A 52 -8.32 6.47 -11.83
CA SER A 52 -8.81 5.37 -12.68
C SER A 52 -8.56 4.04 -11.97
N LEU A 53 -9.38 3.03 -12.25
CA LEU A 53 -9.42 1.80 -11.46
C LEU A 53 -9.21 0.56 -12.33
N VAL A 54 -8.40 -0.38 -11.85
CA VAL A 54 -8.36 -1.77 -12.34
C VAL A 54 -8.97 -2.65 -11.28
N LEU A 55 -10.16 -3.20 -11.53
CA LEU A 55 -10.91 -4.00 -10.56
C LEU A 55 -10.65 -5.49 -10.77
N PHE A 56 -10.33 -6.23 -9.71
CA PHE A 56 -10.20 -7.68 -9.76
C PHE A 56 -11.44 -8.39 -9.22
N ARG A 57 -11.63 -9.65 -9.62
CA ARG A 57 -12.81 -10.43 -9.23
C ARG A 57 -12.83 -10.78 -7.75
N ASP A 58 -11.66 -10.86 -7.11
CA ASP A 58 -11.55 -11.05 -5.66
C ASP A 58 -11.90 -9.79 -4.83
N GLY A 59 -12.25 -8.69 -5.51
CA GLY A 59 -12.66 -7.43 -4.93
C GLY A 59 -11.51 -6.48 -4.57
N VAL A 60 -10.25 -6.88 -4.72
CA VAL A 60 -9.11 -5.96 -4.65
C VAL A 60 -9.06 -5.11 -5.93
N TYR A 61 -8.49 -3.91 -5.86
CA TYR A 61 -8.27 -3.09 -7.06
C TYR A 61 -6.93 -2.36 -7.04
N LEU A 62 -6.46 -1.95 -8.22
CA LEU A 62 -5.39 -0.97 -8.36
C LEU A 62 -6.02 0.40 -8.58
N GLU A 63 -5.55 1.38 -7.81
CA GLU A 63 -5.94 2.77 -7.95
C GLU A 63 -4.81 3.55 -8.63
N LEU A 64 -5.01 3.93 -9.89
CA LEU A 64 -4.15 4.89 -10.55
C LEU A 64 -4.64 6.27 -10.14
N VAL A 65 -3.85 6.98 -9.34
CA VAL A 65 -4.16 8.32 -8.83
C VAL A 65 -3.24 9.34 -9.49
N ALA A 66 -3.77 10.51 -9.81
CA ALA A 66 -2.96 11.66 -10.17
C ALA A 66 -3.44 12.92 -9.46
N PHE A 67 -2.50 13.82 -9.18
CA PHE A 67 -2.83 15.19 -8.79
C PHE A 67 -3.35 15.95 -10.01
N MET A 68 -4.51 16.60 -9.87
CA MET A 68 -5.02 17.46 -10.93
C MET A 68 -4.14 18.71 -11.07
N PRO A 69 -4.24 19.41 -12.22
CA PRO A 69 -3.59 20.70 -12.39
C PRO A 69 -3.99 21.65 -11.27
N SER A 70 -2.98 22.32 -10.70
CA SER A 70 -3.19 23.29 -9.63
C SER A 70 -4.18 24.37 -10.05
N ALA A 71 -5.03 24.77 -9.10
CA ALA A 71 -5.96 25.88 -9.31
C ALA A 71 -5.24 27.23 -9.30
N SER A 72 -4.03 27.29 -8.74
CA SER A 72 -3.18 28.49 -8.76
C SER A 72 -2.69 28.83 -10.18
N PRO A 73 -2.70 30.12 -10.58
CA PRO A 73 -2.24 30.57 -11.88
C PRO A 73 -0.83 30.07 -12.28
N PRO A 74 -0.57 29.82 -13.57
CA PRO A 74 0.78 29.58 -14.07
C PRO A 74 1.75 30.69 -13.64
N GLY A 75 2.96 30.35 -13.22
CA GLY A 75 3.95 31.32 -12.72
C GLY A 75 4.02 31.45 -11.19
N LEU A 76 3.13 30.77 -10.45
CA LEU A 76 3.13 30.72 -8.98
C LEU A 76 3.57 29.35 -8.46
N GLN A 77 4.74 28.87 -8.89
CA GLN A 77 5.21 27.50 -8.61
C GLN A 77 5.16 27.15 -7.12
N GLN A 78 5.51 28.09 -6.24
CA GLN A 78 5.47 27.87 -4.79
C GLN A 78 4.04 27.59 -4.28
N HIS A 79 3.02 28.26 -4.83
CA HIS A 79 1.63 28.02 -4.46
C HIS A 79 1.14 26.68 -4.99
N GLN A 80 1.49 26.35 -6.24
CA GLN A 80 1.15 25.07 -6.87
C GLN A 80 1.77 23.90 -6.09
N GLN A 81 3.03 24.04 -5.69
CA GLN A 81 3.71 23.07 -4.85
C GLN A 81 3.05 22.96 -3.48
N LYS A 82 2.68 24.08 -2.84
CA LYS A 82 1.98 24.10 -1.55
C LYS A 82 0.61 23.41 -1.62
N GLU A 83 -0.14 23.59 -2.70
CA GLU A 83 -1.41 22.88 -2.94
C GLU A 83 -1.19 21.38 -2.99
N ARG A 84 -0.24 20.91 -3.81
CA ARG A 84 0.12 19.49 -3.90
C ARG A 84 0.57 18.93 -2.55
N THR A 85 1.53 19.58 -1.89
CA THR A 85 2.10 19.14 -0.60
C THR A 85 1.16 19.30 0.60
N SER A 86 -0.03 19.89 0.40
CA SER A 86 -1.09 19.86 1.41
C SER A 86 -1.77 18.49 1.50
N HIS A 87 -1.65 17.68 0.44
CA HIS A 87 -2.11 16.30 0.42
C HIS A 87 -1.03 15.37 0.99
N ARG A 88 -1.44 14.28 1.63
CA ARG A 88 -0.58 13.24 2.20
C ARG A 88 0.50 12.78 1.20
N TRP A 89 0.07 12.32 0.03
CA TRP A 89 0.98 11.87 -1.05
C TRP A 89 1.70 13.00 -1.81
N GLY A 90 1.57 14.26 -1.39
CA GLY A 90 2.04 15.40 -2.18
C GLY A 90 3.55 15.43 -2.41
N ALA A 91 4.32 14.87 -1.46
CA ALA A 91 5.76 14.71 -1.55
C ALA A 91 6.22 13.37 -2.15
N ARG A 92 5.28 12.47 -2.50
CA ARG A 92 5.60 11.15 -3.04
C ARG A 92 5.90 11.23 -4.53
N LYS A 93 6.79 10.32 -4.97
CA LYS A 93 7.26 10.22 -6.34
C LYS A 93 6.18 9.63 -7.25
N GLU A 94 5.96 10.26 -8.39
CA GLU A 94 5.10 9.71 -9.44
C GLU A 94 5.80 8.51 -10.12
N GLY A 95 5.04 7.60 -10.72
CA GLY A 95 5.56 6.37 -11.31
C GLY A 95 5.75 5.21 -10.33
N THR A 96 5.28 5.34 -9.08
CA THR A 96 5.54 4.37 -8.00
C THR A 96 4.26 3.94 -7.27
N ILE A 97 4.34 2.85 -6.51
CA ILE A 97 3.37 2.56 -5.45
C ILE A 97 3.63 3.56 -4.32
N VAL A 98 2.66 4.40 -4.03
CA VAL A 98 2.80 5.44 -3.00
C VAL A 98 2.12 5.09 -1.70
N ASP A 99 1.15 4.16 -1.74
CA ASP A 99 0.39 3.75 -0.58
C ASP A 99 -0.44 2.50 -0.88
N TRP A 100 -1.09 1.96 0.14
CA TRP A 100 -2.04 0.88 0.01
C TRP A 100 -3.01 0.84 1.19
N ALA A 101 -4.15 0.20 0.97
CA ALA A 101 -5.22 0.16 1.94
C ALA A 101 -5.59 -1.25 2.34
N VAL A 102 -6.03 -1.36 3.60
CA VAL A 102 -6.75 -2.51 4.12
C VAL A 102 -8.17 -2.13 4.52
N THR A 103 -9.04 -3.12 4.63
CA THR A 103 -10.44 -2.97 5.03
C THR A 103 -10.83 -4.04 6.06
N ALA A 104 -12.00 -3.86 6.65
CA ALA A 104 -12.63 -4.78 7.59
C ALA A 104 -14.14 -4.81 7.31
N SER A 105 -14.83 -5.86 7.75
CA SER A 105 -16.28 -5.98 7.53
C SER A 105 -17.09 -4.99 8.37
N SER A 106 -16.50 -4.43 9.43
CA SER A 106 -17.12 -3.40 10.26
C SER A 106 -16.10 -2.55 11.01
N GLU A 107 -16.54 -1.40 11.54
CA GLU A 107 -15.73 -0.60 12.47
C GLU A 107 -15.38 -1.34 13.76
N GLY A 108 -16.23 -2.28 14.20
CA GLY A 108 -15.94 -3.11 15.38
C GLY A 108 -14.75 -4.05 15.15
N GLU A 109 -14.69 -4.65 13.96
CA GLU A 109 -13.54 -5.46 13.54
C GLU A 109 -12.29 -4.60 13.39
N LEU A 110 -12.38 -3.44 12.74
CA LEU A 110 -11.31 -2.45 12.66
C LEU A 110 -10.75 -2.12 14.05
N ASN A 111 -11.62 -1.79 15.01
CA ASN A 111 -11.19 -1.42 16.36
C ASN A 111 -10.50 -2.59 17.07
N THR A 112 -11.00 -3.82 16.87
CA THR A 112 -10.33 -5.03 17.39
C THR A 112 -8.91 -5.18 16.83
N VAL A 113 -8.70 -4.93 15.53
CA VAL A 113 -7.36 -4.96 14.94
C VAL A 113 -6.49 -3.80 15.43
N ARG A 114 -7.05 -2.58 15.55
CA ARG A 114 -6.33 -1.41 16.10
C ARG A 114 -5.85 -1.65 17.53
N ASP A 115 -6.68 -2.27 18.38
CA ASP A 115 -6.32 -2.62 19.75
C ASP A 115 -5.17 -3.64 19.79
N ARG A 116 -5.21 -4.64 18.90
CA ARG A 116 -4.14 -5.63 18.76
C ARG A 116 -2.82 -5.01 18.28
N VAL A 117 -2.87 -4.11 17.30
CA VAL A 117 -1.68 -3.35 16.84
C VAL A 117 -1.12 -2.49 17.98
N ALA A 118 -1.99 -1.80 18.73
CA ALA A 118 -1.56 -1.00 19.88
C ALA A 118 -0.91 -1.86 20.98
N GLU A 119 -1.43 -3.06 21.24
CA GLU A 119 -0.83 -4.01 22.17
C GLU A 119 0.57 -4.45 21.71
N LYS A 120 0.72 -4.82 20.43
CA LYS A 120 2.02 -5.19 19.84
C LYS A 120 3.04 -4.05 19.95
N ASN A 121 2.62 -2.81 19.67
CA ASN A 121 3.48 -1.64 19.85
C ASN A 121 3.88 -1.43 21.30
N ARG A 122 2.99 -1.62 22.29
CA ARG A 122 3.35 -1.55 23.72
C ARG A 122 4.35 -2.63 24.13
N ALA A 123 4.16 -3.87 23.67
CA ALA A 123 5.06 -4.96 23.98
C ALA A 123 6.48 -4.71 23.45
N ALA A 124 6.59 -4.13 22.24
CA ALA A 124 7.87 -3.77 21.65
C ALA A 124 8.66 -2.70 22.45
N LEU A 125 7.96 -1.85 23.21
CA LEU A 125 8.53 -0.76 24.02
C LEU A 125 8.91 -1.17 25.44
N GLY A 126 8.16 -2.12 26.02
CA GLY A 126 8.42 -2.63 27.38
C GLY A 126 9.81 -3.26 27.55
N GLY A 127 10.51 -3.54 26.45
CA GLY A 127 11.91 -3.97 26.43
C GLY A 127 12.94 -2.87 26.65
N GLY A 128 12.53 -1.61 26.86
CA GLY A 128 13.47 -0.50 27.12
C GLY A 128 14.27 -0.09 25.89
N HIS A 129 13.77 -0.36 24.69
CA HIS A 129 14.34 0.09 23.42
C HIS A 129 13.52 1.29 22.91
N GLY A 130 14.17 2.42 22.64
CA GLY A 130 13.56 3.53 21.89
C GLY A 130 13.17 3.02 20.51
N GLY A 131 12.09 3.54 19.93
CA GLY A 131 11.53 2.91 18.74
C GLY A 131 10.41 3.70 18.07
N TYR A 132 10.04 3.19 16.90
CA TYR A 132 8.92 3.64 16.09
C TYR A 132 7.62 3.15 16.69
N HIS A 133 6.67 4.06 16.89
CA HIS A 133 5.32 3.78 17.35
C HIS A 133 4.36 4.05 16.22
N LEU A 134 3.62 3.03 15.80
CA LEU A 134 2.54 3.23 14.85
C LEU A 134 1.20 3.35 15.57
N ARG A 135 0.43 4.37 15.23
CA ARG A 135 -0.94 4.52 15.71
C ARG A 135 -1.82 4.80 14.52
N TYR A 136 -3.04 4.30 14.57
CA TYR A 136 -4.04 4.64 13.57
C TYR A 136 -4.83 5.86 14.03
N SER A 137 -4.93 6.87 13.16
CA SER A 137 -5.72 8.08 13.41
C SER A 137 -7.18 7.72 13.69
N ASP A 138 -7.92 8.66 14.27
CA ASP A 138 -9.36 8.50 14.32
C ASP A 138 -9.96 8.44 12.92
N PRO A 139 -11.14 7.80 12.77
CA PRO A 139 -11.73 7.59 11.45
C PRO A 139 -12.18 8.93 10.81
N ILE A 140 -11.65 9.24 9.63
CA ILE A 140 -11.88 10.47 8.86
C ILE A 140 -12.85 10.17 7.70
N PRO A 141 -13.99 10.87 7.57
CA PRO A 141 -14.88 10.70 6.42
C PRO A 141 -14.18 11.03 5.09
N GLY A 142 -14.39 10.18 4.09
CA GLY A 142 -13.90 10.39 2.73
C GLY A 142 -14.95 10.01 1.69
N GLY A 143 -14.66 10.33 0.43
CA GLY A 143 -15.59 10.06 -0.66
C GLY A 143 -15.09 10.53 -2.02
N ARG A 144 -15.80 10.08 -3.06
CA ARG A 144 -15.69 10.57 -4.43
C ARG A 144 -17.05 10.63 -5.09
N THR A 145 -17.16 11.46 -6.12
CA THR A 145 -18.34 11.50 -6.99
C THR A 145 -18.00 10.79 -8.30
N LYS A 146 -18.83 9.82 -8.69
CA LYS A 146 -18.71 9.15 -9.99
C LYS A 146 -19.13 10.07 -11.14
N PRO A 147 -18.76 9.77 -12.40
CA PRO A 147 -19.22 10.53 -13.56
C PRO A 147 -20.75 10.63 -13.69
N ASP A 148 -21.49 9.63 -13.21
CA ASP A 148 -22.96 9.60 -13.20
C ASP A 148 -23.59 10.41 -12.04
N GLY A 149 -22.78 11.05 -11.19
CA GLY A 149 -23.24 11.83 -10.03
C GLY A 149 -23.45 11.00 -8.75
N THR A 150 -23.27 9.68 -8.79
CA THR A 150 -23.36 8.82 -7.60
C THR A 150 -22.29 9.19 -6.58
N GLN A 151 -22.72 9.44 -5.34
CA GLN A 151 -21.81 9.71 -4.22
C GLN A 151 -21.35 8.40 -3.56
N VAL A 152 -20.04 8.21 -3.56
CA VAL A 152 -19.37 7.11 -2.88
C VAL A 152 -18.76 7.64 -1.59
N ARG A 153 -18.98 6.96 -0.47
CA ARG A 153 -18.48 7.37 0.85
C ARG A 153 -17.75 6.22 1.53
N TRP A 154 -16.71 6.58 2.25
CA TRP A 154 -15.91 5.69 3.08
C TRP A 154 -15.41 6.43 4.31
N VAL A 155 -14.70 5.72 5.17
CA VAL A 155 -13.95 6.29 6.27
C VAL A 155 -12.51 5.80 6.22
N LEU A 156 -11.58 6.73 6.39
CA LEU A 156 -10.13 6.49 6.40
C LEU A 156 -9.60 6.47 7.82
N SER A 157 -8.67 5.57 8.14
CA SER A 157 -7.86 5.68 9.36
C SER A 157 -6.40 5.50 8.99
N ASN A 158 -5.61 6.55 9.17
CA ASN A 158 -4.28 6.68 8.62
C ASN A 158 -3.22 6.24 9.64
N PRO A 159 -2.12 5.60 9.21
CA PRO A 159 -0.99 5.35 10.07
C PRO A 159 -0.28 6.66 10.41
N VAL A 160 -0.09 6.88 11.70
CA VAL A 160 0.69 7.96 12.29
C VAL A 160 1.87 7.32 12.99
N VAL A 161 3.07 7.73 12.59
CA VAL A 161 4.31 7.17 13.10
C VAL A 161 4.95 8.19 14.02
N THR A 162 5.17 7.82 15.28
CA THR A 162 5.87 8.65 16.27
C THR A 162 7.19 7.99 16.62
N MET A 163 8.26 8.78 16.69
CA MET A 163 9.59 8.28 16.97
C MET A 163 10.12 8.66 18.35
N SER A 164 10.01 7.80 19.36
CA SER A 164 10.52 8.14 20.71
C SER A 164 11.97 7.73 20.89
N TRP A 165 12.85 8.68 21.20
CA TRP A 165 14.24 8.42 21.57
C TRP A 165 14.34 8.10 23.07
N LEU A 166 15.10 7.07 23.44
CA LEU A 166 15.48 6.89 24.85
C LEU A 166 16.39 8.05 25.27
N GLY A 167 15.98 8.80 26.30
CA GLY A 167 16.86 9.73 27.02
C GLY A 167 16.51 11.22 26.98
N GLY A 168 15.36 11.63 26.42
CA GLY A 168 14.83 12.99 26.63
C GLY A 168 14.20 13.09 28.02
N GLY A 169 14.80 13.87 28.91
CA GLY A 169 14.35 14.01 30.30
C GLY A 169 12.93 14.54 30.42
N GLY A 170 12.08 13.78 31.12
CA GLY A 170 10.71 14.16 31.45
C GLY A 170 10.66 15.37 32.37
N GLY A 171 9.85 16.34 31.99
CA GLY A 171 9.13 17.20 32.93
C GLY A 171 7.67 16.76 32.94
N ASP A 172 7.00 16.88 34.08
CA ASP A 172 5.63 16.37 34.32
C ASP A 172 4.52 17.01 33.45
N ASP A 173 4.90 17.86 32.48
CA ASP A 173 4.02 18.44 31.44
C ASP A 173 4.29 17.85 30.03
N ASP A 174 5.14 16.83 29.91
CA ASP A 174 5.48 16.13 28.66
C ASP A 174 4.46 14.99 28.41
N ASP A 175 3.66 15.08 27.35
CA ASP A 175 2.74 14.02 26.90
C ASP A 175 3.46 12.80 26.28
N GLY A 176 4.76 12.67 26.57
CA GLY A 176 5.66 11.63 26.07
C GLY A 176 6.02 11.78 24.59
N SER A 177 5.74 12.93 23.97
CA SER A 177 5.85 13.15 22.52
C SER A 177 7.16 13.80 22.06
N GLY A 178 8.26 13.70 22.81
CA GLY A 178 9.61 14.14 22.38
C GLY A 178 10.15 13.51 21.08
N GLY A 179 9.30 12.84 20.30
CA GLY A 179 9.56 12.24 19.00
C GLY A 179 9.04 13.02 17.81
N LYS A 180 9.78 12.94 16.69
CA LYS A 180 9.30 13.43 15.39
C LYS A 180 8.12 12.56 14.95
N VAL A 181 6.96 13.19 14.74
CA VAL A 181 5.79 12.54 14.13
C VAL A 181 5.91 12.65 12.61
N THR A 182 5.85 11.53 11.91
CA THR A 182 5.76 11.46 10.44
C THR A 182 4.50 10.72 10.05
N SER A 183 3.93 11.08 8.89
CA SER A 183 2.84 10.31 8.31
C SER A 183 3.39 8.99 7.76
N GLY A 184 2.84 7.85 8.19
CA GLY A 184 3.33 6.51 7.83
C GLY A 184 2.84 6.02 6.46
N GLU A 185 2.74 6.94 5.51
CA GLU A 185 2.13 6.72 4.20
C GLU A 185 3.00 5.80 3.33
N GLY A 186 2.50 4.63 2.95
CA GLY A 186 3.31 3.65 2.24
C GLY A 186 4.19 2.79 3.16
N GLU A 187 4.56 3.26 4.36
CA GLU A 187 5.25 2.40 5.34
C GLU A 187 4.27 1.43 6.02
N ALA A 188 3.00 1.81 6.20
CA ALA A 188 1.95 0.93 6.71
C ALA A 188 0.64 1.18 5.97
N PRO A 189 -0.27 0.19 5.89
CA PRO A 189 -1.53 0.40 5.21
C PRO A 189 -2.39 1.36 6.01
N PHE A 190 -3.14 2.22 5.33
CA PHE A 190 -4.28 2.89 5.95
C PHE A 190 -5.54 2.02 5.86
N TRP A 191 -6.49 2.26 6.74
CA TRP A 191 -7.79 1.60 6.67
C TRP A 191 -8.74 2.38 5.77
N CYS A 192 -9.46 1.68 4.89
CA CYS A 192 -10.54 2.22 4.07
C CYS A 192 -11.80 1.37 4.30
N LEU A 193 -12.77 1.90 5.06
CA LEU A 193 -14.02 1.21 5.36
C LEU A 193 -15.16 1.78 4.54
N ASP A 194 -15.85 0.89 3.83
CA ASP A 194 -17.06 1.20 3.07
C ASP A 194 -18.17 1.79 3.97
N LYS A 195 -18.70 2.95 3.58
CA LYS A 195 -19.94 3.52 4.14
C LYS A 195 -21.12 3.45 3.19
N THR A 196 -20.83 3.53 1.90
CA THR A 196 -21.72 3.08 0.84
C THR A 196 -21.45 1.59 0.58
N PRO A 197 -22.44 0.76 0.17
CA PRO A 197 -22.17 -0.64 -0.15
C PRO A 197 -20.98 -0.80 -1.11
N ARG A 198 -20.14 -1.82 -0.87
CA ARG A 198 -18.86 -2.00 -1.58
C ARG A 198 -19.07 -2.04 -3.09
N GLU A 199 -20.09 -2.73 -3.56
CA GLU A 199 -20.46 -2.84 -4.98
C GLU A 199 -20.75 -1.48 -5.63
N VAL A 200 -21.10 -0.47 -4.84
CA VAL A 200 -21.22 0.90 -5.35
C VAL A 200 -19.85 1.57 -5.44
N ARG A 201 -18.94 1.39 -4.47
CA ARG A 201 -17.57 1.95 -4.54
C ARG A 201 -16.71 1.24 -5.59
N VAL A 202 -16.78 -0.08 -5.59
CA VAL A 202 -15.99 -1.08 -6.31
C VAL A 202 -16.97 -2.06 -7.00
N PRO A 203 -17.49 -1.74 -8.19
CA PRO A 203 -18.48 -2.57 -8.89
C PRO A 203 -17.85 -3.81 -9.58
N TYR A 204 -16.96 -4.54 -8.91
CA TYR A 204 -16.17 -5.62 -9.52
C TYR A 204 -17.01 -6.83 -10.00
N LYS A 205 -18.26 -6.95 -9.52
CA LYS A 205 -19.23 -7.97 -9.96
C LYS A 205 -20.16 -7.49 -11.07
N SER A 206 -20.04 -6.23 -11.50
CA SER A 206 -20.90 -5.63 -12.52
C SER A 206 -20.41 -5.93 -13.94
N THR A 207 -21.27 -5.64 -14.91
CA THR A 207 -20.97 -5.73 -16.33
C THR A 207 -21.04 -4.34 -16.98
N THR A 208 -20.32 -4.17 -18.09
CA THR A 208 -20.46 -3.04 -19.02
C THR A 208 -21.82 -3.09 -19.73
N ASP A 209 -22.16 -2.04 -20.49
CA ASP A 209 -23.32 -2.01 -21.37
C ASP A 209 -23.27 -3.09 -22.47
N SER A 210 -22.06 -3.53 -22.86
CA SER A 210 -21.83 -4.66 -23.76
C SER A 210 -22.03 -6.03 -23.11
N GLY A 211 -22.32 -6.07 -21.80
CA GLY A 211 -22.51 -7.31 -21.03
C GLY A 211 -21.21 -7.98 -20.59
N GLU A 212 -20.07 -7.32 -20.71
CA GLU A 212 -18.76 -7.84 -20.32
C GLU A 212 -18.49 -7.52 -18.85
N GLU A 213 -18.02 -8.49 -18.07
CA GLU A 213 -17.63 -8.24 -16.67
C GLU A 213 -16.54 -7.17 -16.59
N VAL A 214 -16.74 -6.16 -15.73
CA VAL A 214 -15.79 -5.06 -15.60
C VAL A 214 -14.45 -5.48 -14.98
N ALA A 215 -14.46 -6.59 -14.23
CA ALA A 215 -13.27 -7.20 -13.62
C ALA A 215 -12.66 -8.32 -14.47
N ARG A 216 -13.09 -8.47 -15.73
CA ARG A 216 -12.44 -9.36 -16.70
C ARG A 216 -11.35 -8.58 -17.42
N HIS A 217 -10.16 -9.16 -17.54
CA HIS A 217 -9.01 -8.52 -18.15
C HIS A 217 -8.47 -9.32 -19.34
N PRO A 218 -7.98 -8.67 -20.41
CA PRO A 218 -7.28 -9.36 -21.49
C PRO A 218 -6.08 -10.20 -21.04
N SER A 219 -5.39 -9.76 -19.98
CA SER A 219 -4.31 -10.49 -19.31
C SER A 219 -4.74 -11.82 -18.67
N GLY A 220 -6.05 -12.02 -18.47
CA GLY A 220 -6.60 -13.11 -17.67
C GLY A 220 -6.43 -12.93 -16.17
N ALA A 221 -5.85 -11.81 -15.70
CA ALA A 221 -5.69 -11.54 -14.28
C ALA A 221 -7.05 -11.55 -13.56
N LEU A 222 -7.10 -12.22 -12.42
CA LEU A 222 -8.35 -12.47 -11.68
C LEU A 222 -8.36 -11.84 -10.28
N GLY A 223 -7.19 -11.66 -9.67
CA GLY A 223 -7.05 -11.21 -8.29
C GLY A 223 -5.64 -11.38 -7.73
N VAL A 224 -5.51 -11.15 -6.44
CA VAL A 224 -4.28 -11.15 -5.66
C VAL A 224 -4.00 -12.54 -5.08
N ALA A 225 -2.86 -13.12 -5.48
CA ALA A 225 -2.36 -14.39 -4.98
C ALA A 225 -1.39 -14.23 -3.80
N LYS A 226 -0.66 -13.11 -3.74
CA LYS A 226 0.36 -12.86 -2.74
C LYS A 226 0.56 -11.36 -2.55
N VAL A 227 0.76 -10.94 -1.31
CA VAL A 227 1.36 -9.64 -0.99
C VAL A 227 2.63 -9.92 -0.19
N VAL A 228 3.79 -9.51 -0.71
CA VAL A 228 5.06 -9.53 0.03
C VAL A 228 5.34 -8.12 0.48
N ILE A 229 5.69 -7.99 1.75
CA ILE A 229 5.98 -6.71 2.36
C ILE A 229 7.41 -6.79 2.86
N THR A 230 8.31 -6.15 2.12
CA THR A 230 9.72 -6.12 2.48
C THR A 230 9.98 -4.89 3.31
N VAL A 231 10.48 -5.06 4.52
CA VAL A 231 10.89 -3.95 5.38
C VAL A 231 12.41 -3.89 5.41
N ARG A 232 12.98 -2.85 4.83
CA ARG A 232 14.42 -2.65 4.76
C ARG A 232 14.90 -1.86 5.97
N GLY A 233 15.92 -2.34 6.69
CA GLY A 233 16.64 -1.56 7.70
C GLY A 233 18.00 -1.12 7.16
N GLY A 234 18.36 0.15 7.32
CA GLY A 234 19.67 0.66 6.90
C GLY A 234 20.84 -0.12 7.49
N GLY A 235 21.78 -0.55 6.64
CA GLY A 235 23.01 -1.21 7.07
C GLY A 235 23.93 -0.27 7.84
N ALA A 236 24.70 -0.83 8.78
CA ALA A 236 25.69 -0.12 9.57
C ALA A 236 26.64 0.70 8.70
N GLY A 237 26.41 2.02 8.64
CA GLY A 237 27.46 2.96 8.27
C GLY A 237 28.57 2.88 9.30
N HIS A 238 29.83 2.83 8.85
CA HIS A 238 31.03 2.70 9.67
C HIS A 238 30.96 3.60 10.93
N GLY A 239 30.65 2.99 12.09
CA GLY A 239 30.71 3.64 13.41
C GLY A 239 29.39 4.19 13.99
N GLY A 240 28.23 4.02 13.35
CA GLY A 240 26.91 4.33 13.92
C GLY A 240 26.22 3.10 14.54
N THR A 241 25.53 3.26 15.67
CA THR A 241 24.92 2.12 16.39
C THR A 241 23.76 1.48 15.61
N ASP A 242 23.85 0.17 15.36
CA ASP A 242 22.85 -0.73 14.75
C ASP A 242 21.40 -0.58 15.28
N SER A 243 21.21 0.01 16.46
CA SER A 243 19.96 0.01 17.21
C SER A 243 18.81 0.83 16.60
N LYS A 244 19.09 1.86 15.78
CA LYS A 244 18.07 2.79 15.28
C LYS A 244 17.27 2.20 14.13
N ALA A 245 17.93 1.79 13.04
CA ALA A 245 17.27 1.11 11.93
C ALA A 245 16.62 -0.20 12.39
N GLU A 246 17.24 -0.88 13.37
CA GLU A 246 16.70 -2.10 13.96
C GLU A 246 15.40 -1.87 14.74
N GLY A 247 15.31 -0.77 15.49
CA GLY A 247 14.08 -0.36 16.18
C GLY A 247 12.95 -0.01 15.22
N THR A 248 13.25 0.60 14.07
CA THR A 248 12.27 1.00 13.06
C THR A 248 11.61 -0.20 12.38
N TRP A 249 12.41 -1.13 11.84
CA TRP A 249 11.84 -2.25 11.11
C TRP A 249 11.09 -3.19 12.05
N ARG A 250 11.57 -3.35 13.30
CA ARG A 250 10.90 -4.15 14.32
C ARG A 250 9.53 -3.58 14.66
N GLY A 251 9.44 -2.26 14.86
CA GLY A 251 8.16 -1.58 15.09
C GLY A 251 7.18 -1.83 13.94
N LEU A 252 7.65 -1.78 12.70
CA LEU A 252 6.79 -2.03 11.56
C LEU A 252 6.41 -3.51 11.40
N LYS A 253 7.32 -4.46 11.64
CA LYS A 253 6.99 -5.89 11.66
C LYS A 253 5.90 -6.18 12.69
N GLU A 254 5.99 -5.61 13.89
CA GLU A 254 4.99 -5.77 14.95
C GLU A 254 3.62 -5.21 14.56
N VAL A 255 3.58 -4.14 13.77
CA VAL A 255 2.33 -3.64 13.17
C VAL A 255 1.72 -4.70 12.28
N TYR A 256 2.50 -5.31 11.39
CA TYR A 256 2.01 -6.35 10.50
C TYR A 256 1.59 -7.62 11.25
N ASP A 257 2.33 -8.01 12.28
CA ASP A 257 1.92 -9.09 13.18
C ASP A 257 0.57 -8.76 13.85
N GLY A 258 0.37 -7.49 14.23
CA GLY A 258 -0.89 -6.97 14.76
C GLY A 258 -2.01 -6.91 13.71
N LEU A 259 -1.74 -6.57 12.46
CA LEU A 259 -2.74 -6.52 11.39
C LEU A 259 -3.31 -7.91 11.09
N TYR A 260 -2.44 -8.92 11.06
CA TYR A 260 -2.80 -10.28 10.66
C TYR A 260 -2.97 -11.25 11.83
N GLY A 261 -2.66 -10.83 13.06
CA GLY A 261 -2.85 -11.63 14.27
C GLY A 261 -1.92 -12.84 14.39
N VAL A 262 -0.89 -12.92 13.54
CA VAL A 262 0.10 -13.98 13.49
C VAL A 262 1.47 -13.38 13.22
N GLU A 263 2.52 -14.10 13.61
CA GLU A 263 3.88 -13.70 13.28
C GLU A 263 4.17 -13.87 11.78
N GLY A 264 4.77 -12.85 11.18
CA GLY A 264 5.24 -12.88 9.80
C GLY A 264 6.33 -13.92 9.58
N VAL A 265 6.25 -14.65 8.48
CA VAL A 265 7.27 -15.63 8.07
C VAL A 265 8.37 -14.90 7.30
N GLU A 266 9.61 -15.04 7.73
CA GLU A 266 10.76 -14.52 6.98
C GLU A 266 10.81 -15.20 5.60
N VAL A 267 10.90 -14.40 4.55
CA VAL A 267 11.12 -14.88 3.19
C VAL A 267 12.57 -14.62 2.82
N GLU A 268 13.24 -15.60 2.22
CA GLU A 268 14.59 -15.41 1.70
C GLU A 268 14.55 -14.30 0.64
N ASP A 269 15.26 -13.21 0.89
CA ASP A 269 15.56 -12.24 -0.16
C ASP A 269 16.75 -12.81 -0.96
N SER A 270 16.57 -12.93 -2.28
CA SER A 270 17.65 -13.34 -3.19
C SER A 270 18.80 -12.35 -3.05
N GLU A 271 20.01 -12.88 -2.85
CA GLU A 271 21.30 -12.19 -2.84
C GLU A 271 21.31 -10.86 -3.63
N SER A 272 21.17 -9.73 -2.95
CA SER A 272 21.64 -8.42 -3.44
C SER A 272 22.88 -7.96 -2.69
N GLY A 273 23.46 -8.82 -1.85
CA GLY A 273 24.80 -8.60 -1.32
C GLY A 273 25.81 -8.93 -2.39
N ASP A 274 26.61 -7.94 -2.77
CA ASP A 274 27.91 -8.01 -3.47
C ASP A 274 28.95 -8.99 -2.85
N GLY A 275 28.52 -9.94 -2.01
CA GLY A 275 29.37 -10.87 -1.27
C GLY A 275 30.11 -10.25 -0.07
N THR A 276 29.91 -8.97 0.24
CA THR A 276 30.69 -8.27 1.30
C THR A 276 30.05 -8.30 2.69
N GLY A 277 28.80 -8.76 2.82
CA GLY A 277 28.12 -8.88 4.11
C GLY A 277 27.66 -7.55 4.73
N HIS A 278 27.76 -6.42 4.02
CA HIS A 278 27.16 -5.16 4.41
C HIS A 278 25.68 -5.08 3.95
N GLY A 279 24.73 -4.85 4.87
CA GLY A 279 23.33 -4.55 4.52
C GLY A 279 22.39 -5.76 4.36
N ARG A 280 22.31 -6.63 5.36
CA ARG A 280 21.40 -7.78 5.34
C ARG A 280 19.93 -7.31 5.53
N TRP A 281 19.18 -7.27 4.45
CA TRP A 281 17.73 -7.01 4.46
C TRP A 281 16.96 -8.22 5.01
N LYS A 282 15.81 -7.97 5.64
CA LYS A 282 14.88 -9.02 6.05
C LYS A 282 13.51 -8.75 5.45
N ALA A 283 13.01 -9.69 4.66
CA ALA A 283 11.67 -9.63 4.10
C ALA A 283 10.75 -10.56 4.89
N TYR A 284 9.50 -10.16 5.07
CA TYR A 284 8.51 -10.97 5.77
C TYR A 284 7.23 -11.06 4.93
N GLN A 285 6.50 -12.15 5.10
CA GLN A 285 5.17 -12.31 4.54
C GLN A 285 4.19 -12.67 5.63
N TRP A 286 2.96 -12.19 5.48
CA TRP A 286 1.84 -12.51 6.34
C TRP A 286 0.72 -13.12 5.52
N PRO A 287 -0.15 -13.96 6.13
CA PRO A 287 -1.37 -14.35 5.47
C PRO A 287 -2.22 -13.10 5.24
N PHE A 288 -2.70 -12.91 4.02
CA PHE A 288 -3.62 -11.83 3.68
C PHE A 288 -4.99 -12.41 3.38
N THR A 289 -6.02 -11.60 3.60
CA THR A 289 -7.38 -11.88 3.14
C THR A 289 -7.74 -10.88 2.05
N VAL A 290 -8.70 -11.27 1.20
CA VAL A 290 -9.27 -10.42 0.15
C VAL A 290 -10.79 -10.34 0.32
N PRO A 291 -11.45 -9.30 -0.24
CA PRO A 291 -12.87 -9.07 -0.02
C PRO A 291 -13.79 -10.22 -0.46
N ASP A 292 -13.46 -10.94 -1.54
CA ASP A 292 -14.20 -12.11 -2.02
C ASP A 292 -13.38 -13.41 -1.88
N GLU A 293 -13.56 -14.06 -0.72
CA GLU A 293 -12.86 -15.31 -0.38
C GLU A 293 -13.33 -16.53 -1.19
N GLU A 294 -14.47 -16.48 -1.87
CA GLU A 294 -14.95 -17.61 -2.68
C GLU A 294 -14.07 -17.77 -3.92
N ILE A 295 -13.75 -16.64 -4.55
CA ILE A 295 -12.83 -16.56 -5.67
C ILE A 295 -11.41 -16.88 -5.19
N ALA A 296 -10.97 -16.30 -4.07
CA ALA A 296 -9.66 -16.59 -3.48
C ALA A 296 -9.49 -18.07 -3.09
N GLY A 297 -10.52 -18.69 -2.53
CA GLY A 297 -10.51 -20.09 -2.07
C GLY A 297 -10.62 -21.11 -3.20
N THR A 298 -11.16 -20.71 -4.35
CA THR A 298 -11.09 -21.51 -5.59
C THR A 298 -9.66 -21.54 -6.15
N VAL A 299 -8.90 -20.46 -5.90
CA VAL A 299 -7.55 -20.23 -6.42
C VAL A 299 -6.46 -20.77 -5.50
N GLY A 300 -6.65 -20.67 -4.18
CA GLY A 300 -5.69 -21.18 -3.17
C GLY A 300 -5.56 -22.71 -3.12
N LYS A 301 -6.42 -23.46 -3.82
CA LYS A 301 -6.33 -24.93 -3.93
C LYS A 301 -5.42 -25.42 -5.07
N THR A 302 -4.94 -24.52 -5.94
CA THR A 302 -4.16 -24.87 -7.15
C THR A 302 -2.79 -24.20 -7.26
N ALA A 303 -2.38 -23.33 -6.33
CA ALA A 303 -1.24 -22.45 -6.54
C ALA A 303 0.07 -22.89 -5.86
N GLU A 304 0.90 -23.66 -6.56
CA GLU A 304 2.32 -23.27 -6.69
C GLU A 304 2.41 -22.54 -8.03
N ARG A 305 2.38 -21.19 -8.02
CA ARG A 305 2.77 -20.27 -9.12
C ARG A 305 2.30 -18.85 -8.79
N VAL A 306 3.26 -17.94 -8.67
CA VAL A 306 3.12 -16.58 -8.14
C VAL A 306 3.85 -15.65 -9.09
N VAL A 307 3.13 -14.65 -9.58
CA VAL A 307 3.63 -13.49 -10.32
C VAL A 307 4.23 -12.47 -9.36
N VAL A 308 5.18 -11.63 -9.75
CA VAL A 308 5.63 -10.53 -8.88
C VAL A 308 5.44 -9.18 -9.55
N LEU A 309 4.68 -8.28 -8.90
CA LEU A 309 4.74 -6.84 -9.17
C LEU A 309 6.05 -6.33 -8.60
N ARG A 310 7.04 -6.12 -9.47
CA ARG A 310 8.30 -5.48 -9.12
C ARG A 310 8.28 -4.09 -9.73
N ILE A 311 8.42 -3.07 -8.89
CA ILE A 311 8.80 -1.74 -9.36
C ILE A 311 10.32 -1.75 -9.45
N VAL A 312 10.86 -1.65 -10.66
CA VAL A 312 12.28 -1.41 -10.86
C VAL A 312 12.42 0.08 -11.06
N ALA A 313 12.96 0.76 -10.04
CA ALA A 313 13.44 2.13 -10.23
C ALA A 313 14.52 2.08 -11.32
N GLY A 314 14.41 2.93 -12.34
CA GLY A 314 15.45 3.09 -13.34
C GLY A 314 16.67 3.72 -12.69
N GLY A 315 17.55 2.89 -12.13
CA GLY A 315 18.75 3.32 -11.43
C GLY A 315 19.36 2.13 -10.70
N ASP A 316 20.67 2.03 -10.76
CA ASP A 316 21.44 0.97 -10.10
C ASP A 316 20.96 0.77 -8.65
N MET A 317 20.91 -0.48 -8.17
CA MET A 317 20.50 -0.77 -6.77
C MET A 317 21.39 -0.05 -5.74
N ASP A 318 22.51 0.54 -6.19
CA ASP A 318 23.45 1.33 -5.42
C ASP A 318 23.05 2.80 -5.17
N GLU A 319 22.10 3.39 -5.92
CA GLU A 319 21.79 4.83 -5.82
C GLU A 319 20.60 5.19 -4.91
N ALA A 320 19.90 4.19 -4.34
CA ALA A 320 18.97 4.40 -3.22
C ALA A 320 19.66 4.89 -1.92
N LYS A 321 20.96 5.22 -1.98
CA LYS A 321 21.82 5.58 -0.84
C LYS A 321 21.65 7.01 -0.32
N GLU A 322 20.94 7.92 -0.99
CA GLU A 322 20.91 9.34 -0.58
C GLU A 322 19.54 9.95 -0.22
N ALA A 323 18.43 9.19 -0.24
CA ALA A 323 17.18 9.67 0.35
C ALA A 323 17.08 9.22 1.82
N SER A 324 17.08 10.18 2.75
CA SER A 324 17.11 9.95 4.20
C SER A 324 15.88 9.21 4.76
N GLN A 325 15.78 7.90 4.62
CA GLN A 325 14.75 7.11 5.29
C GLN A 325 15.38 5.83 5.88
N ASP A 326 15.51 5.80 7.21
CA ASP A 326 16.13 4.69 7.96
C ASP A 326 15.40 3.33 7.76
N VAL A 327 14.20 3.34 7.17
CA VAL A 327 13.43 2.16 6.72
C VAL A 327 12.65 2.44 5.44
N SER A 328 12.58 1.45 4.54
CA SER A 328 11.68 1.45 3.39
C SER A 328 10.79 0.20 3.37
N VAL A 329 9.61 0.33 2.76
CA VAL A 329 8.63 -0.73 2.59
C VAL A 329 8.40 -0.96 1.11
N ASP A 330 8.75 -2.15 0.63
CA ASP A 330 8.39 -2.56 -0.72
C ASP A 330 7.20 -3.51 -0.66
N ILE A 331 6.20 -3.19 -1.46
CA ILE A 331 5.02 -4.01 -1.65
C ILE A 331 5.16 -4.71 -2.99
N GLN A 332 5.26 -6.03 -2.95
CA GLN A 332 5.17 -6.85 -4.15
C GLN A 332 3.84 -7.56 -4.17
N LEU A 333 3.14 -7.44 -5.29
CA LEU A 333 1.81 -8.00 -5.51
C LEU A 333 1.90 -9.12 -6.53
N ALA A 334 1.38 -10.30 -6.20
CA ALA A 334 1.20 -11.37 -7.17
C ALA A 334 -0.22 -11.43 -7.66
N LEU A 335 -0.39 -11.53 -8.97
CA LEU A 335 -1.68 -11.81 -9.59
C LEU A 335 -1.73 -13.25 -10.08
N PHE A 336 -2.87 -13.90 -9.95
CA PHE A 336 -3.12 -15.17 -10.64
C PHE A 336 -3.94 -14.90 -11.91
N SER A 337 -3.70 -15.70 -12.97
CA SER A 337 -4.32 -15.52 -14.27
C SER A 337 -4.86 -16.82 -14.87
N ASP A 338 -6.03 -16.77 -15.50
CA ASP A 338 -6.59 -17.90 -16.26
C ASP A 338 -6.00 -18.05 -17.67
N SER A 339 -5.11 -17.15 -18.09
CA SER A 339 -4.49 -17.14 -19.41
C SER A 339 -3.06 -17.73 -19.41
N ARG A 340 -2.27 -17.57 -20.48
CA ARG A 340 -0.91 -18.15 -20.61
C ARG A 340 0.11 -17.37 -19.77
N ASP A 341 1.26 -17.99 -19.49
CA ASP A 341 2.39 -17.34 -18.83
C ASP A 341 2.94 -16.16 -19.68
N GLY A 342 3.30 -15.06 -19.03
CA GLY A 342 3.85 -13.86 -19.69
C GLY A 342 4.23 -12.74 -18.72
N ILE A 343 4.81 -11.66 -19.23
CA ILE A 343 5.06 -10.43 -18.47
C ILE A 343 4.39 -9.28 -19.21
N VAL A 344 3.61 -8.49 -18.48
CA VAL A 344 3.01 -7.25 -18.91
C VAL A 344 3.63 -6.13 -18.09
N GLY A 345 4.26 -5.16 -18.73
CA GLY A 345 4.82 -4.06 -17.96
C GLY A 345 5.38 -2.96 -18.82
N GLY A 346 5.50 -1.79 -18.21
CA GLY A 346 6.01 -0.60 -18.84
C GLY A 346 6.06 0.55 -17.84
N GLU A 347 6.37 1.72 -18.36
CA GLU A 347 6.45 2.94 -17.56
C GLU A 347 5.03 3.49 -17.33
N LEU A 348 4.79 4.04 -16.14
CA LEU A 348 3.60 4.83 -15.82
C LEU A 348 3.92 6.34 -15.75
N GLY A 349 5.02 6.76 -16.38
CA GLY A 349 5.56 8.11 -16.27
C GLY A 349 6.19 8.37 -14.90
N GLY A 350 7.04 9.39 -14.81
CA GLY A 350 7.91 9.66 -13.67
C GLY A 350 9.17 10.37 -14.16
N GLU A 351 9.93 10.99 -13.26
CA GLU A 351 11.16 11.71 -13.65
C GLU A 351 12.29 10.77 -14.07
N ASP A 352 12.31 9.52 -13.58
CA ASP A 352 13.46 8.61 -13.70
C ASP A 352 13.13 7.31 -14.46
N GLY A 353 12.03 7.28 -15.21
CA GLY A 353 11.67 6.15 -16.08
C GLY A 353 11.35 4.86 -15.30
N GLU A 354 10.77 4.97 -14.11
CA GLU A 354 10.33 3.82 -13.32
C GLU A 354 9.47 2.87 -14.15
N ARG A 355 9.83 1.58 -14.08
CA ARG A 355 9.07 0.54 -14.74
C ARG A 355 8.27 -0.27 -13.75
N ILE A 356 7.00 -0.45 -14.08
CA ILE A 356 6.09 -1.32 -13.35
C ILE A 356 5.83 -2.55 -14.22
N GLU A 357 6.13 -3.72 -13.68
CA GLU A 357 5.91 -4.99 -14.36
C GLU A 357 4.97 -5.89 -13.56
N PHE A 358 4.03 -6.51 -14.26
CA PHE A 358 3.17 -7.58 -13.81
C PHE A 358 3.62 -8.84 -14.55
N GLU A 359 4.20 -9.79 -13.83
CA GLU A 359 4.24 -11.15 -14.33
C GLU A 359 2.79 -11.70 -14.44
N LEU A 360 2.52 -12.69 -15.28
CA LEU A 360 1.23 -13.36 -15.38
C LEU A 360 1.53 -14.85 -15.47
N VAL A 361 0.90 -15.65 -14.62
CA VAL A 361 1.11 -17.11 -14.62
C VAL A 361 -0.22 -17.83 -14.70
N LYS A 362 -0.23 -18.93 -15.45
CA LYS A 362 -1.39 -19.78 -15.71
C LYS A 362 -1.83 -20.59 -14.49
N VAL A 363 -3.14 -20.58 -14.23
CA VAL A 363 -3.86 -21.46 -13.28
C VAL A 363 -3.86 -22.93 -13.71
#